data_AF-A0A836BED1-F1
#
_entry.id   AF-A0A836BED1-F1
#
_cell.length_a   1.000
_cell.length_b   1.000
_cell.length_c   1.000
_cell.angle_alpha   90.00
_cell.angle_beta   90.00
_cell.angle_gamma   90.00
#
_symmetry.space_group_name_H-M   'P 1'
#
loop_
_entity.id
_entity.type
_entity.pdbx_description
1 polymer ?
#
loop_
_entity_poly.entity_id
_entity_poly.type
_entity_poly.pdbx_seq_one_letter_code
_entity_poly.pdbx_strand_id
1 'polypeptide(L)' 'MSQKPKKFKTIIVALTGIVFLGILLSFELLNSCEVEHVSILSEIQTYEKTLEPEFCEKTVYKILDYNDKCEPYIEILDCG' A
#
# COMPACT_ATOMS: atom_id res chain seq x y z
N MET A 1 23.12 -41.40 -20.95
CA MET A 1 24.01 -40.21 -20.77
C MET A 1 23.13 -39.01 -20.45
N SER A 2 23.32 -38.39 -19.28
CA SER A 2 22.35 -37.52 -18.61
C SER A 2 22.42 -36.06 -19.11
N GLN A 3 21.46 -35.61 -19.93
CA GLN A 3 21.29 -34.20 -20.33
C GLN A 3 20.54 -33.33 -19.28
N LYS A 4 20.37 -33.84 -18.06
CA LYS A 4 19.50 -33.22 -17.04
C LYS A 4 20.00 -31.92 -16.36
N PRO A 5 21.30 -31.57 -16.24
CA PRO A 5 21.69 -30.46 -15.36
C PRO A 5 21.45 -29.06 -15.94
N LYS A 6 21.48 -28.90 -17.28
CA LYS A 6 21.35 -27.56 -17.91
C LYS A 6 19.91 -27.04 -17.91
N LYS A 7 18.93 -27.88 -18.22
CA LYS A 7 17.50 -27.49 -18.20
C LYS A 7 17.00 -27.20 -16.79
N PHE A 8 17.48 -27.95 -15.79
CA PHE A 8 17.13 -27.75 -14.39
C PHE A 8 17.61 -26.39 -13.86
N LYS A 9 18.85 -25.99 -14.18
CA LYS A 9 19.39 -24.67 -13.81
C LYS A 9 18.60 -23.51 -14.42
N THR A 10 18.19 -23.62 -15.69
CA THR A 10 17.38 -22.59 -16.34
C THR A 10 16.00 -22.43 -15.70
N ILE A 11 15.36 -23.55 -15.32
CA ILE A 11 14.06 -23.52 -14.63
C ILE A 11 14.17 -22.85 -13.26
N ILE A 12 15.23 -23.15 -12.49
CA ILE A 12 15.45 -22.50 -11.20
C ILE A 12 15.62 -20.99 -11.35
N VAL A 13 16.44 -20.54 -12.30
CA VAL A 13 16.66 -19.11 -12.54
C VAL A 13 15.37 -18.39 -12.91
N ALA A 14 14.55 -19.01 -13.77
CA ALA A 14 13.26 -18.44 -14.16
C ALA A 14 12.29 -18.33 -12.96
N LEU A 15 12.20 -19.36 -12.13
CA LEU A 15 11.37 -19.36 -10.93
C LEU A 15 11.81 -18.29 -9.92
N THR A 16 13.11 -18.18 -9.65
CA THR A 16 13.64 -17.15 -8.75
C THR A 16 13.33 -15.74 -9.27
N GLY A 17 13.44 -15.53 -10.58
CA GLY A 17 13.10 -14.25 -11.20
C GLY A 17 11.63 -13.87 -11.02
N ILE A 18 10.71 -14.82 -11.22
CA ILE A 18 9.26 -14.58 -11.04
C ILE A 18 8.94 -14.27 -9.57
N VAL A 19 9.51 -15.04 -8.63
CA VAL A 19 9.31 -14.81 -7.19
C VAL A 19 9.86 -13.44 -6.80
N PHE A 20 11.04 -13.07 -7.28
CA PHE A 20 11.62 -11.76 -6.99
C PHE A 20 10.76 -10.61 -7.53
N LEU A 21 10.22 -10.75 -8.76
CA LEU A 21 9.30 -9.77 -9.32
C LEU A 21 8.01 -9.64 -8.49
N GLY A 22 7.45 -10.79 -8.07
CA GLY A 22 6.25 -10.81 -7.23
C GLY A 22 6.48 -10.12 -5.88
N ILE A 23 7.64 -10.32 -5.26
CA ILE A 23 8.02 -9.65 -4.02
C ILE A 23 8.11 -8.14 -4.24
N LEU A 24 8.80 -7.67 -5.29
CA LEU A 24 8.94 -6.23 -5.56
C LEU A 24 7.58 -5.54 -5.73
N LEU A 25 6.69 -6.13 -6.53
CA LEU A 25 5.34 -5.61 -6.75
C LEU A 25 4.50 -5.61 -5.45
N SER A 26 4.67 -6.64 -4.62
CA SER A 26 3.99 -6.71 -3.32
C SER A 26 4.51 -5.65 -2.35
N PHE A 27 5.81 -5.35 -2.36
CA PHE A 27 6.41 -4.30 -1.53
C PHE A 27 5.91 -2.91 -1.91
N GLU A 28 5.74 -2.62 -3.20
CA GLU A 28 5.19 -1.34 -3.67
C GLU A 28 3.74 -1.15 -3.23
N LEU A 29 2.94 -2.22 -3.24
CA LEU A 29 1.52 -2.17 -2.90
C LEU A 29 1.27 -2.18 -1.37
N LEU A 30 2.02 -2.98 -0.62
CA LEU A 30 1.79 -3.17 0.81
C LEU A 30 2.35 -2.02 1.65
N ASN A 31 3.52 -1.49 1.29
CA ASN A 31 4.17 -0.49 2.14
C ASN A 31 3.53 0.91 2.03
N SER A 32 2.84 1.23 0.94
CA SER A 32 2.15 2.52 0.81
C SER A 32 0.87 2.53 1.63
N CYS A 33 -0.01 1.55 1.42
CA CYS A 33 -1.33 1.52 2.05
C CYS A 33 -1.25 1.46 3.59
N GLU A 34 -0.43 0.57 4.16
CA GLU A 34 -0.40 0.40 5.61
C GLU A 34 0.18 1.64 6.33
N VAL A 35 1.21 2.26 5.73
CA VAL A 35 1.81 3.50 6.25
C VAL A 35 0.86 4.68 6.09
N GLU A 36 0.21 4.78 4.95
CA GLU A 36 -0.74 5.85 4.65
C GLU A 36 -1.98 5.77 5.55
N HIS A 37 -2.49 4.57 5.81
CA HIS A 37 -3.57 4.35 6.76
C HIS A 37 -3.23 4.88 8.17
N VAL A 38 -2.02 4.58 8.67
CA VAL A 38 -1.56 5.09 9.97
C VAL A 38 -1.39 6.61 9.96
N SER A 39 -0.86 7.17 8.86
CA SER A 39 -0.72 8.62 8.71
C SER A 39 -2.08 9.33 8.74
N ILE A 40 -3.06 8.81 7.98
CA ILE A 40 -4.41 9.36 7.93
C ILE A 40 -5.06 9.31 9.31
N LEU A 41 -4.95 8.20 10.04
CA LEU A 41 -5.47 8.10 11.41
C LEU A 41 -4.86 9.14 12.35
N SER A 42 -3.56 9.43 12.21
CA SER A 42 -2.92 10.50 12.99
C SER A 42 -3.48 11.87 12.64
N GLU A 43 -3.74 12.15 11.37
CA GLU A 43 -4.31 13.42 10.91
C GLU A 43 -5.76 13.60 11.39
N ILE A 44 -6.56 12.53 11.36
CA ILE A 44 -7.91 12.50 11.96
C ILE A 44 -7.83 12.88 13.44
N GLN A 45 -6.93 12.24 14.20
CA GLN A 45 -6.73 12.56 15.63
C GLN A 45 -6.26 13.99 15.87
N THR A 46 -5.47 14.57 14.97
CA THR A 46 -5.08 15.98 15.04
C THR A 46 -6.29 16.88 14.81
N TYR A 47 -7.08 16.62 13.78
CA TYR A 47 -8.30 17.35 13.50
C TYR A 47 -9.29 17.29 14.68
N GLU A 48 -9.51 16.11 15.28
CA GLU A 48 -10.38 15.97 16.46
C GLU A 48 -9.93 16.85 17.65
N LYS A 49 -8.64 17.16 17.75
CA LYS A 49 -8.07 18.00 18.81
C LYS A 49 -8.10 19.49 18.49
N THR A 50 -7.84 19.86 17.24
CA THR A 50 -7.73 21.28 16.83
C THR A 50 -9.06 21.85 16.34
N LEU A 51 -9.93 20.99 15.79
CA LEU A 51 -11.18 21.34 15.11
C LEU A 51 -10.97 22.36 13.98
N GLU A 52 -9.77 22.37 13.40
CA GLU A 52 -9.43 23.29 12.31
C GLU A 52 -9.99 22.77 10.97
N PRO A 53 -10.87 23.54 10.30
CA PRO A 53 -11.58 23.06 9.11
C PRO A 53 -10.66 22.80 7.90
N GLU A 54 -9.56 23.54 7.79
CA GLU A 54 -8.54 23.32 6.73
C GLU A 54 -7.88 21.94 6.87
N PHE A 55 -7.67 21.47 8.11
CA PHE A 55 -7.15 20.14 8.36
C PHE A 55 -8.16 19.05 7.99
N CYS A 56 -9.45 19.29 8.20
CA CYS A 56 -10.50 18.34 7.83
C CYS A 56 -10.56 18.11 6.32
N GLU A 57 -10.65 19.18 5.53
CA GLU A 57 -10.78 19.09 4.07
C GLU A 57 -9.56 18.38 3.45
N LYS A 58 -8.36 18.74 3.93
CA LYS A 58 -7.12 18.08 3.52
C LYS A 58 -7.10 16.59 3.87
N THR A 59 -7.62 16.22 5.03
CA THR A 59 -7.69 14.81 5.48
C THR A 59 -8.71 14.03 4.64
N VAL A 60 -9.85 14.64 4.28
CA VAL A 60 -10.84 14.04 3.38
C VAL A 60 -10.25 13.72 2.01
N TYR A 61 -9.48 14.63 1.41
CA TYR A 61 -8.82 14.34 0.13
C TYR A 61 -7.86 13.15 0.21
N LYS A 62 -7.14 13.01 1.32
CA LYS A 62 -6.26 11.85 1.54
C LYS A 62 -7.04 10.55 1.74
N ILE A 63 -8.14 10.60 2.49
CA ILE A 63 -9.04 9.45 2.66
C ILE A 63 -9.59 8.98 1.31
N LEU A 64 -10.00 9.91 0.44
CA LEU A 64 -10.49 9.58 -0.91
C LEU A 64 -9.40 8.92 -1.77
N ASP A 65 -8.20 9.49 -1.80
CA ASP A 65 -7.06 8.94 -2.57
C ASP A 65 -6.65 7.55 -2.06
N TYR A 66 -6.64 7.37 -0.74
CA TYR A 66 -6.36 6.09 -0.10
C TYR A 66 -7.44 5.05 -0.44
N ASN A 67 -8.72 5.40 -0.30
CA ASN A 67 -9.85 4.50 -0.57
C ASN A 67 -9.95 4.07 -2.05
N ASP A 68 -9.41 4.84 -2.99
CA ASP A 68 -9.34 4.44 -4.41
C ASP A 68 -8.31 3.33 -4.66
N LYS A 69 -7.31 3.20 -3.79
CA LYS A 69 -6.13 2.35 -4.01
C LYS A 69 -6.00 1.20 -3.00
N CYS A 70 -6.56 1.37 -1.82
CA CYS A 70 -6.22 0.59 -0.64
C CYS A 70 -7.47 0.09 0.11
N GLU A 71 -7.29 -1.01 0.82
CA GLU A 71 -8.22 -1.53 1.81
C GLU A 71 -7.51 -1.61 3.17
N PRO A 72 -8.23 -1.52 4.31
CA PRO A 72 -9.67 -1.34 4.42
C PRO A 72 -10.11 0.13 4.22
N TYR A 73 -11.33 0.33 3.74
CA TYR A 73 -11.89 1.67 3.56
C TYR A 73 -11.94 2.47 4.87
N ILE A 74 -11.45 3.71 4.83
CA ILE A 74 -11.59 4.69 5.91
C ILE A 74 -12.87 5.50 5.66
N GLU A 75 -13.67 5.71 6.71
CA GLU A 75 -14.88 6.51 6.61
C GLU A 75 -14.55 7.98 6.32
N ILE A 76 -15.32 8.60 5.41
CA ILE A 76 -15.11 9.99 5.04
C ILE A 76 -15.57 10.88 6.18
N LEU A 77 -14.71 11.80 6.61
CA LEU A 77 -15.03 12.79 7.65
C LEU A 77 -16.10 13.78 7.15
N ASP A 78 -17.11 14.03 7.98
CA ASP A 78 -18.04 15.13 7.80
C ASP A 78 -17.42 16.41 8.39
N CYS A 79 -16.97 17.31 7.51
CA CYS A 79 -16.26 18.52 7.89
C CYS A 79 -17.18 19.70 8.27
N GLY A 80 -18.49 19.47 8.36
CA GLY A 80 -19.50 20.47 8.74
C GLY A 80 -20.15 21.17 7.55
#